data_AF-Q5Z328-F1
#
_entry.id   AF-Q5Z328-F1
#
_cell.length_a   1.000
_cell.length_b   1.000
_cell.length_c   1.000
_cell.angle_alpha   90.00
_cell.angle_beta   90.00
_cell.angle_gamma   90.00
#
_symmetry.space_group_name_H-M   'P 1'
#
loop_
_entity.id
_entity.type
_entity.pdbx_description
1 polymer ?
#
loop_
_entity_poly.entity_id
_entity_poly.type
_entity_poly.pdbx_seq_one_letter_code
_entity_poly.pdbx_strand_id
1 'polypeptide(L)'
;MSTSNETQASITGAAPALIRALRRAAEIAEANDRGWFGIEDVLAVLLDDDRSLLGAHAARQGLTEQFEEIRRLARSLVPGAVGGPSTPAGPAGVDFTISGPDAAELEAFVRA
;
A
#
# COMPACT_ATOMS: atom_id res chain seq x y z
N MET A 1 -13.01 26.83 10.86
CA MET A 1 -13.13 25.39 11.18
C MET A 1 -12.69 24.63 9.95
N SER A 2 -11.76 23.68 10.08
CA SER A 2 -11.37 22.82 8.95
C SER A 2 -12.60 22.10 8.41
N THR A 3 -12.87 22.20 7.12
CA THR A 3 -14.01 21.55 6.44
C THR A 3 -13.70 20.12 6.02
N SER A 4 -12.56 19.57 6.47
CA SER A 4 -12.01 18.30 6.03
C SER A 4 -11.54 17.46 7.21
N ASN A 5 -11.76 16.15 7.13
CA ASN A 5 -11.28 15.19 8.11
C ASN A 5 -9.78 14.92 7.93
N GLU A 6 -9.11 14.53 9.02
CA GLU A 6 -7.71 14.16 9.00
C GLU A 6 -7.50 12.94 9.92
N THR A 7 -6.63 12.03 9.48
CA THR A 7 -6.25 10.82 10.23
C THR A 7 -4.74 10.66 10.18
N GLN A 8 -4.12 10.37 11.33
CA GLN A 8 -2.68 10.12 11.43
C GLN A 8 -2.42 8.88 12.29
N ALA A 9 -1.48 8.04 11.86
CA ALA A 9 -1.01 6.88 12.60
C ALA A 9 0.53 6.80 12.55
N SER A 10 1.14 6.27 13.61
CA SER A 10 2.58 6.00 13.69
C SER A 10 2.80 4.55 14.11
N ILE A 11 3.77 3.89 13.48
CA ILE A 11 4.07 2.46 13.68
C ILE A 11 5.57 2.32 13.93
N THR A 12 5.96 1.79 15.10
CA THR A 12 7.35 1.46 15.42
C THR A 12 7.60 -0.02 15.15
N GLY A 13 8.71 -0.34 14.47
CA GLY A 13 9.09 -1.72 14.16
C GLY A 13 8.41 -2.31 12.92
N ALA A 14 7.79 -1.48 12.08
CA ALA A 14 7.27 -1.93 10.79
C ALA A 14 8.42 -2.43 9.90
N ALA A 15 8.24 -3.59 9.28
CA ALA A 15 9.20 -4.10 8.31
C ALA A 15 9.30 -3.15 7.09
N PRO A 16 10.48 -2.92 6.50
CA PRO A 16 10.65 -2.07 5.32
C PRO A 16 9.72 -2.44 4.15
N ALA A 17 9.46 -3.73 3.94
CA ALA A 17 8.50 -4.20 2.93
C ALA A 17 7.08 -3.69 3.17
N LEU A 18 6.63 -3.62 4.43
CA LEU A 18 5.31 -3.08 4.76
C LEU A 18 5.26 -1.58 4.53
N ILE A 19 6.29 -0.82 4.94
CA ILE A 19 6.36 0.64 4.69
C ILE A 19 6.31 0.93 3.19
N ARG A 20 7.05 0.17 2.38
CA ARG A 20 7.01 0.27 0.92
C ARG A 20 5.63 -0.03 0.36
N ALA A 21 4.97 -1.08 0.85
CA ALA A 21 3.61 -1.43 0.41
C ALA A 21 2.59 -0.31 0.73
N LEU A 22 2.66 0.28 1.93
CA LEU A 22 1.81 1.41 2.33
C LEU A 22 2.08 2.64 1.46
N ARG A 23 3.34 2.95 1.17
CA ARG A 23 3.71 4.03 0.24
C ARG A 23 3.12 3.81 -1.15
N ARG A 24 3.26 2.60 -1.69
CA ARG A 24 2.72 2.28 -3.00
C ARG A 24 1.19 2.34 -3.04
N ALA A 25 0.53 1.94 -1.95
CA ALA A 25 -0.93 2.06 -1.82
C ALA A 25 -1.37 3.53 -1.84
N ALA A 26 -0.64 4.42 -1.15
CA ALA A 26 -0.87 5.86 -1.20
C ALA A 26 -0.70 6.43 -2.62
N GLU A 27 0.35 6.02 -3.35
CA GLU A 27 0.58 6.44 -4.74
C GLU A 27 -0.54 5.98 -5.69
N ILE A 28 -1.05 4.75 -5.52
CA ILE A 28 -2.19 4.25 -6.32
C ILE A 28 -3.46 5.02 -6.00
N ALA A 29 -3.71 5.34 -4.73
CA ALA A 29 -4.84 6.15 -4.34
C ALA A 29 -4.79 7.54 -4.98
N GLU A 30 -3.64 8.21 -4.92
CA GLU A 30 -3.41 9.49 -5.58
C GLU A 30 -3.61 9.41 -7.09
N ALA A 31 -3.07 8.37 -7.74
CA ALA A 31 -3.27 8.13 -9.18
C ALA A 31 -4.74 7.89 -9.57
N ASN A 32 -5.59 7.48 -8.62
CA ASN A 32 -7.03 7.31 -8.78
C ASN A 32 -7.83 8.54 -8.30
N ASP A 33 -7.19 9.69 -8.14
CA ASP A 33 -7.79 10.94 -7.65
C ASP A 33 -8.43 10.80 -6.26
N ARG A 34 -7.82 10.00 -5.37
CA ARG A 34 -8.29 9.82 -3.99
C ARG A 34 -7.26 10.35 -2.98
N GLY A 35 -7.75 11.15 -2.04
CA GLY A 35 -6.95 11.66 -0.91
C GLY A 35 -6.66 10.64 0.21
N TRP A 36 -7.02 9.37 0.03
CA TRP A 36 -6.93 8.32 1.05
C TRP A 36 -6.67 6.97 0.40
N PHE A 37 -5.91 6.11 1.06
CA PHE A 37 -5.77 4.70 0.71
C PHE A 37 -6.39 3.83 1.80
N GLY A 38 -6.90 2.67 1.42
CA GLY A 38 -7.60 1.72 2.27
C GLY A 38 -7.00 0.33 2.23
N ILE A 39 -7.71 -0.62 2.83
CA ILE A 39 -7.28 -2.02 2.90
C ILE A 39 -7.23 -2.66 1.51
N GLU A 40 -8.10 -2.25 0.59
CA GLU A 40 -8.14 -2.74 -0.80
C GLU A 40 -6.89 -2.32 -1.58
N ASP A 41 -6.41 -1.09 -1.38
CA ASP A 41 -5.16 -0.60 -1.99
C ASP A 41 -3.96 -1.40 -1.50
N VAL A 42 -3.88 -1.58 -0.18
CA VAL A 42 -2.79 -2.35 0.44
C VAL A 42 -2.84 -3.80 -0.03
N LEU A 43 -4.01 -4.42 -0.08
CA LEU A 43 -4.18 -5.79 -0.57
C LEU A 43 -3.74 -5.93 -2.03
N ALA A 44 -4.18 -5.02 -2.90
CA ALA A 44 -3.79 -5.02 -4.31
C ALA A 44 -2.27 -4.91 -4.45
N VAL A 45 -1.62 -4.03 -3.69
CA VAL A 45 -0.15 -3.91 -3.68
C VAL A 45 0.53 -5.18 -3.18
N LEU A 46 0.05 -5.78 -2.10
CA LEU A 46 0.65 -6.99 -1.53
C LEU A 46 0.58 -8.20 -2.48
N LEU A 47 -0.50 -8.29 -3.26
CA LEU A 47 -0.70 -9.32 -4.27
C LEU A 47 0.07 -9.02 -5.57
N ASP A 48 0.38 -7.75 -5.83
CA ASP A 48 1.12 -7.30 -7.01
C ASP A 48 2.63 -7.22 -6.82
N ASP A 49 3.13 -7.21 -5.59
CA ASP A 49 4.55 -7.11 -5.32
C ASP A 49 5.24 -8.44 -5.62
N ASP A 50 6.01 -8.49 -6.71
CA ASP A 50 6.82 -9.66 -7.10
C ASP A 50 7.90 -10.03 -6.06
N ARG A 51 8.18 -9.15 -5.08
CA ARG A 51 9.06 -9.44 -3.94
C ARG A 51 8.32 -10.15 -2.80
N SER A 52 6.99 -10.20 -2.84
CA SER A 52 6.17 -10.93 -1.88
C SER A 52 6.36 -12.43 -2.05
N LEU A 53 6.44 -13.15 -0.92
CA LEU A 53 6.50 -14.61 -0.93
C LEU A 53 5.18 -15.26 -1.35
N LEU A 54 4.08 -14.50 -1.44
CA LEU A 54 2.75 -15.03 -1.75
C LEU A 54 2.70 -15.72 -3.12
N GLY A 55 3.18 -15.06 -4.17
CA GLY A 55 3.19 -15.64 -5.53
C GLY A 55 4.09 -16.86 -5.63
N ALA A 56 5.29 -16.80 -5.04
CA ALA A 56 6.21 -17.93 -4.99
C ALA A 56 5.63 -19.12 -4.19
N HIS A 57 4.94 -18.84 -3.08
CA HIS A 57 4.27 -19.87 -2.30
C HIS A 57 3.10 -20.50 -3.06
N ALA A 58 2.25 -19.70 -3.70
CA ALA A 58 1.15 -20.19 -4.53
C ALA A 58 1.64 -21.11 -5.65
N ALA A 59 2.72 -20.73 -6.35
CA ALA A 59 3.34 -21.56 -7.37
C ALA A 59 3.83 -22.91 -6.82
N ARG A 60 4.46 -22.91 -5.63
CA ARG A 60 4.90 -24.16 -4.96
C ARG A 60 3.76 -25.08 -4.56
N GLN A 61 2.56 -24.53 -4.34
CA GLN A 61 1.35 -25.30 -4.02
C GLN A 61 0.53 -25.68 -5.26
N GLY A 62 0.95 -25.29 -6.47
CA GLY A 62 0.16 -25.50 -7.69
C GLY A 62 -1.10 -24.64 -7.75
N LEU A 63 -1.10 -23.48 -7.08
CA LEU A 63 -2.25 -22.57 -6.95
C LEU A 63 -2.11 -21.29 -7.79
N THR A 64 -1.32 -21.31 -8.85
CA THR A 64 -1.00 -20.11 -9.65
C THR A 64 -2.25 -19.47 -10.26
N GLU A 65 -3.17 -20.26 -10.81
CA GLU A 65 -4.39 -19.73 -11.44
C GLU A 65 -5.32 -19.06 -10.42
N GLN A 66 -5.48 -19.68 -9.25
CA GLN A 66 -6.29 -19.14 -8.16
C GLN A 66 -5.67 -17.87 -7.58
N PHE A 67 -4.34 -17.83 -7.48
CA PHE A 67 -3.63 -16.62 -7.04
C PHE A 67 -3.85 -15.45 -8.01
N GLU A 68 -3.76 -15.70 -9.32
CA GLU A 68 -4.03 -14.69 -10.35
C GLU A 68 -5.51 -14.24 -10.36
N GLU A 69 -6.45 -15.13 -10.05
CA GLU A 69 -7.86 -14.76 -9.86
C GLU A 69 -8.05 -13.85 -8.64
N ILE A 70 -7.43 -14.17 -7.51
CA ILE A 70 -7.47 -13.34 -6.30
C ILE A 70 -6.82 -11.98 -6.55
N ARG A 71 -5.67 -11.96 -7.24
CA ARG A 71 -4.98 -10.72 -7.65
C ARG A 71 -5.88 -9.83 -8.49
N ARG A 72 -6.57 -10.40 -9.48
CA ARG A 72 -7.53 -9.68 -10.34
C ARG A 72 -8.72 -9.16 -9.54
N LEU A 73 -9.27 -9.98 -8.64
CA LEU A 73 -10.37 -9.59 -7.78
C LEU A 73 -9.96 -8.41 -6.88
N ALA A 74 -8.82 -8.50 -6.19
CA ALA A 74 -8.33 -7.43 -5.34
C ALA A 74 -8.14 -6.10 -6.11
N ARG A 75 -7.56 -6.15 -7.31
CA ARG A 75 -7.45 -4.98 -8.19
C ARG A 75 -8.81 -4.39 -8.56
N SER A 76 -9.82 -5.22 -8.79
CA SER A 76 -11.18 -4.74 -9.14
C SER A 76 -11.91 -4.08 -7.96
N LEU A 77 -11.46 -4.35 -6.74
CA LEU A 77 -12.02 -3.75 -5.52
C LEU A 77 -11.35 -2.42 -5.15
N VAL A 78 -10.21 -2.09 -5.78
CA VAL A 78 -9.56 -0.79 -5.57
C VAL A 78 -10.53 0.32 -5.98
N PRO A 79 -10.89 1.23 -5.06
CA PRO A 79 -11.83 2.30 -5.39
C PRO A 79 -11.26 3.24 -6.46
N GLY A 80 -12.08 3.57 -7.45
CA GLY A 80 -11.83 4.71 -8.35
C GLY A 80 -12.08 6.04 -7.66
N ALA A 81 -12.13 7.15 -8.40
CA ALA A 81 -12.36 8.48 -7.82
C ALA A 81 -13.63 8.52 -6.95
N VAL A 82 -13.45 8.76 -5.65
CA VAL A 82 -14.56 8.94 -4.69
C VAL A 82 -14.43 10.30 -4.03
N GLY A 83 -15.32 11.22 -4.39
CA GLY A 83 -15.48 12.50 -3.70
C GLY A 83 -16.59 12.44 -2.67
N GLY A 84 -16.41 13.06 -1.51
CA GLY A 84 -17.45 13.16 -0.49
C GLY A 84 -17.03 14.02 0.70
N PRO A 85 -17.98 14.47 1.54
CA PRO A 85 -17.68 15.32 2.70
C PRO A 85 -16.76 14.64 3.73
N SER A 86 -16.59 13.32 3.64
CA SER A 86 -15.74 12.53 4.52
C SER A 86 -14.29 12.43 4.06
N THR A 87 -13.94 12.87 2.84
CA THR A 87 -12.59 12.68 2.28
C THR A 87 -11.57 13.61 2.92
N PRO A 88 -10.30 13.17 3.07
CA PRO A 88 -9.25 14.02 3.61
C PRO A 88 -8.99 15.28 2.77
N ALA A 89 -8.40 16.29 3.42
CA ALA A 89 -8.09 17.60 2.82
C ALA A 89 -7.04 17.54 1.70
N GLY A 90 -6.14 16.56 1.78
CA GLY A 90 -5.02 16.39 0.88
C GLY A 90 -4.72 14.90 0.66
N PRO A 91 -3.79 14.59 -0.25
CA PRO A 91 -3.38 13.22 -0.50
C PRO A 91 -2.78 12.59 0.75
N ALA A 92 -3.19 11.36 1.03
CA ALA A 92 -2.55 10.56 2.08
C ALA A 92 -1.10 10.30 1.69
N GLY A 93 -0.19 10.49 2.65
CA GLY A 93 1.22 10.19 2.52
C GLY A 93 1.67 9.18 3.58
N VAL A 94 2.82 8.56 3.34
CA VAL A 94 3.50 7.71 4.32
C VAL A 94 4.87 8.29 4.58
N ASP A 95 4.98 9.01 5.69
CA ASP A 95 6.26 9.44 6.24
C ASP A 95 6.89 8.30 7.03
N PHE A 96 8.19 8.12 6.87
CA PHE A 96 8.93 7.08 7.58
C PHE A 96 10.36 7.53 7.89
N THR A 97 10.90 6.96 8.95
CA THR A 97 12.29 7.15 9.38
C THR A 97 12.89 5.78 9.66
N ILE A 98 14.12 5.55 9.21
CA ILE A 98 14.88 4.35 9.53
C ILE A 98 16.18 4.78 10.20
N SER A 99 16.55 4.07 11.27
CA SER A 99 17.79 4.32 12.00
C SER A 99 18.47 3.01 12.33
N GLY A 100 19.80 3.00 12.35
CA GLY A 100 20.60 1.81 12.62
C GLY A 100 21.70 1.61 11.59
N PRO A 101 22.49 0.52 11.72
CA PRO A 101 23.64 0.26 10.85
C PRO A 101 23.26 0.13 9.38
N ASP A 102 22.08 -0.44 9.09
CA ASP A 102 21.64 -0.75 7.73
C ASP A 102 20.63 0.28 7.19
N ALA A 103 20.46 1.43 7.86
CA ALA A 103 19.38 2.37 7.56
C ALA A 103 19.39 2.85 6.11
N ALA A 104 20.55 3.18 5.55
CA ALA A 104 20.65 3.68 4.18
C ALA A 104 20.19 2.64 3.13
N GLU A 105 20.53 1.36 3.33
CA GLU A 105 20.11 0.27 2.45
C GLU A 105 18.60 0.05 2.54
N LEU A 106 18.06 0.03 3.75
CA LEU A 106 16.62 -0.15 3.97
C LEU A 106 15.81 1.04 3.45
N GLU A 107 16.31 2.27 3.56
CA GLU A 107 15.69 3.44 2.96
C GLU A 107 15.67 3.36 1.43
N ALA A 108 16.80 2.96 0.82
CA ALA A 108 16.87 2.74 -0.62
C ALA A 108 15.87 1.66 -1.06
N PHE A 109 15.74 0.56 -0.30
CA PHE A 109 14.75 -0.47 -0.56
C PHE A 109 13.31 0.06 -0.51
N VAL A 110 12.98 0.91 0.47
CA VAL A 110 11.64 1.50 0.60
C VAL A 110 11.36 2.51 -0.52
N ARG A 111 12.38 3.23 -1.01
CA ARG A 111 12.27 4.27 -2.05
C ARG A 111 12.30 3.76 -3.48
N ALA A 112 12.86 2.58 -3.72
CA ALA A 112 12.85 1.89 -5.01
C ALA A 112 11.50 1.21 -5.30
#